data_AF-A0A847NAP4-F1
#
_entry.id   AF-A0A847NAP4-F1
#
_cell.length_a   1.000
_cell.length_b   1.000
_cell.length_c   1.000
_cell.angle_alpha   90.00
_cell.angle_beta   90.00
_cell.angle_gamma   90.00
#
_symmetry.space_group_name_H-M   'P 1'
#
loop_
_entity.id
_entity.type
_entity.pdbx_description
1 polymer ?
#
loop_
_entity_poly.entity_id
_entity_poly.type
_entity_poly.pdbx_seq_one_letter_code
_entity_poly.pdbx_strand_id
1 'polypeptide(L)'
;MERLNEIKHSFSEKYQDVQAYYASKAFLTKEMARIIKREGLGLDVVSGGELYTAKSVDFPMEKIMFHGNNKTPEEIKMALVYKIGRFVCDNTCEIKLLNRLAKEMGVKAEILLRGTPGVDSHT
;
A
#
# COMPACT_ATOMS: atom_id res chain seq x y z
N MET A 1 -2.48 -19.26 8.65
CA MET A 1 -2.37 -18.68 10.00
C MET A 1 -0.95 -18.75 10.54
N GLU A 2 -0.33 -19.93 10.58
CA GLU A 2 1.05 -20.14 11.05
C GLU A 2 2.06 -19.08 10.55
N ARG A 3 2.14 -18.85 9.22
CA ARG A 3 3.04 -17.83 8.64
C ARG A 3 2.80 -16.40 9.11
N LEU A 4 1.55 -16.03 9.38
CA LEU A 4 1.22 -14.69 9.87
C LEU A 4 1.66 -14.53 11.33
N ASN A 5 1.49 -15.58 12.14
CA ASN A 5 1.96 -15.61 13.52
C ASN A 5 3.49 -15.54 13.59
N GLU A 6 4.19 -16.26 12.70
CA GLU A 6 5.65 -16.21 12.59
C GLU A 6 6.15 -14.78 12.33
N ILE A 7 5.53 -14.04 11.40
CA ILE A 7 5.88 -12.65 11.09
C ILE A 7 5.60 -11.73 12.29
N LYS A 8 4.43 -11.87 12.93
CA LYS A 8 4.07 -11.08 14.11
C LYS A 8 5.06 -11.28 15.24
N HIS A 9 5.36 -12.54 15.56
CA HIS A 9 6.29 -12.90 16.63
C HIS A 9 7.73 -12.48 16.34
N SER A 10 8.18 -12.61 15.09
CA SER A 10 9.56 -12.31 14.73
C SER A 10 9.84 -10.81 14.61
N PHE A 11 8.82 -10.00 14.32
CA PHE A 11 8.99 -8.58 14.04
C PHE A 11 8.07 -7.70 14.88
N SER A 12 6.75 -7.79 14.67
CA SER A 12 5.78 -6.85 15.25
C SER A 12 5.72 -6.87 16.78
N GLU A 13 6.01 -8.01 17.41
CA GLU A 13 6.06 -8.15 18.87
C GLU A 13 7.43 -7.76 19.47
N LYS A 14 8.48 -7.75 18.65
CA LYS A 14 9.87 -7.51 19.10
C LYS A 14 10.32 -6.07 18.94
N TYR A 15 9.77 -5.34 17.96
CA TYR A 15 10.21 -3.99 17.63
C TYR A 15 9.02 -3.03 17.64
N GLN A 16 9.25 -1.84 18.18
CA GLN A 16 8.29 -0.74 18.10
C GLN A 16 8.16 -0.22 16.67
N ASP A 17 7.00 0.32 16.33
CA ASP A 17 6.71 0.93 15.03
C ASP A 17 6.90 0.03 13.81
N VAL A 18 6.69 -1.29 13.97
CA VAL A 18 6.69 -2.25 12.87
C VAL A 18 5.28 -2.57 12.43
N GLN A 19 5.05 -2.50 11.12
CA GLN A 19 3.80 -2.94 10.50
C GLN A 19 4.08 -3.86 9.32
N ALA A 20 3.43 -5.02 9.31
CA ALA A 20 3.48 -5.96 8.20
C ALA A 20 2.34 -5.67 7.19
N TYR A 21 2.68 -5.71 5.91
CA TYR A 21 1.76 -5.52 4.80
C TYR A 21 1.75 -6.78 3.92
N TYR A 22 0.55 -7.26 3.60
CA TYR A 22 0.39 -8.39 2.67
C TYR A 22 0.40 -7.88 1.22
N ALA A 23 1.28 -8.43 0.39
CA ALA A 23 1.34 -8.10 -1.03
C ALA A 23 0.15 -8.71 -1.79
N SER A 24 -0.82 -7.87 -2.19
CA SER A 24 -2.08 -8.31 -2.82
C SER A 24 -1.86 -9.09 -4.12
N LYS A 25 -0.83 -8.71 -4.89
CA LYS A 25 -0.44 -9.37 -6.14
C LYS A 25 -0.13 -10.87 -5.98
N ALA A 26 0.15 -11.34 -4.76
CA ALA A 26 0.34 -12.76 -4.50
C ALA A 26 -0.98 -13.53 -4.64
N PHE A 27 -2.05 -13.02 -4.04
CA PHE A 27 -3.42 -13.54 -4.14
C PHE A 27 -4.40 -12.61 -3.42
N LEU A 28 -5.36 -11.99 -4.13
CA LEU A 28 -6.36 -11.14 -3.49
C LEU A 28 -7.78 -11.49 -3.93
N THR A 29 -8.49 -12.21 -3.05
CA THR A 29 -9.95 -12.32 -3.08
C THR A 29 -10.56 -11.49 -1.94
N LYS A 30 -11.88 -11.29 -1.96
CA LYS A 30 -12.58 -10.63 -0.84
C LYS A 30 -12.32 -11.34 0.50
N GLU A 31 -12.32 -12.67 0.53
CA GLU A 31 -12.05 -13.38 1.79
C GLU A 31 -10.58 -13.28 2.20
N MET A 32 -9.64 -13.26 1.26
CA MET A 32 -8.25 -13.01 1.60
C MET A 32 -8.06 -11.64 2.25
N ALA A 33 -8.70 -10.60 1.69
CA ALA A 33 -8.69 -9.26 2.29
C ALA A 33 -9.32 -9.25 3.70
N ARG A 34 -10.40 -10.01 3.94
CA ARG A 34 -10.98 -10.17 5.29
C ARG A 34 -10.05 -10.89 6.26
N ILE A 35 -9.32 -11.92 5.81
CA ILE A 35 -8.30 -12.59 6.62
C ILE A 35 -7.22 -11.59 7.04
N ILE A 36 -6.63 -10.85 6.10
CA ILE A 36 -5.60 -9.84 6.41
C ILE A 36 -6.13 -8.77 7.36
N LYS A 37 -7.38 -8.31 7.15
CA LYS A 37 -8.07 -7.36 8.03
C LYS A 37 -8.20 -7.89 9.46
N ARG A 38 -8.70 -9.13 9.63
CA ARG A 38 -8.86 -9.77 10.95
C ARG A 38 -7.52 -9.91 11.66
N GLU A 39 -6.46 -10.17 10.90
CA GLU A 39 -5.11 -10.31 11.44
C GLU A 39 -4.44 -8.97 11.77
N GLY A 40 -5.05 -7.84 11.42
CA GLY A 40 -4.58 -6.50 11.75
C GLY A 40 -3.42 -5.99 10.89
N LEU A 41 -3.02 -6.74 9.87
CA LEU A 41 -1.98 -6.36 8.91
C LEU A 41 -2.47 -5.27 7.95
N GLY A 42 -1.53 -4.60 7.29
CA GLY A 42 -1.82 -3.73 6.15
C GLY A 42 -1.91 -4.51 4.83
N LEU A 43 -2.32 -3.81 3.77
CA LEU A 43 -2.38 -4.35 2.42
C LEU A 43 -1.51 -3.50 1.48
N ASP A 44 -0.60 -4.15 0.77
CA ASP A 44 0.17 -3.56 -0.33
C ASP A 44 -0.58 -3.87 -1.63
N VAL A 45 -1.16 -2.85 -2.25
CA VAL A 45 -1.93 -2.93 -3.50
C VAL A 45 -1.16 -2.33 -4.66
N VAL A 46 -1.37 -2.83 -5.88
CA VAL A 46 -0.69 -2.37 -7.09
C VAL A 46 -1.64 -1.91 -8.21
N SER A 47 -2.95 -1.96 -7.98
CA SER A 47 -3.97 -1.54 -8.96
C SER A 47 -5.26 -1.03 -8.33
N GLY A 48 -6.07 -0.30 -9.11
CA GLY A 48 -7.40 0.14 -8.73
C GLY A 48 -8.38 -1.01 -8.45
N GLY A 49 -8.22 -2.16 -9.11
CA GLY A 49 -9.05 -3.35 -8.88
C GLY A 49 -8.81 -3.98 -7.49
N GLU A 50 -7.56 -4.02 -7.04
CA GLU A 50 -7.20 -4.48 -5.70
C GLU A 50 -7.65 -3.48 -4.63
N LEU A 51 -7.48 -2.19 -4.90
CA LEU A 51 -7.98 -1.11 -4.04
C LEU A 51 -9.51 -1.19 -3.87
N TYR A 52 -10.24 -1.41 -4.97
CA TYR A 52 -11.69 -1.62 -4.94
C TYR A 52 -12.06 -2.88 -4.15
N THR A 53 -11.31 -3.98 -4.34
CA THR A 53 -11.53 -5.23 -3.60
C THR A 53 -11.40 -5.00 -2.10
N ALA A 54 -10.35 -4.31 -1.65
CA ALA A 54 -10.13 -3.96 -0.25
C ALA A 54 -11.27 -3.07 0.29
N LYS A 55 -11.67 -2.03 -0.47
CA LYS A 55 -12.78 -1.16 -0.09
C LYS A 55 -14.10 -1.93 0.05
N SER A 56 -14.35 -2.91 -0.82
CA SER A 56 -15.60 -3.71 -0.83
C SER A 56 -15.78 -4.63 0.38
N VAL A 57 -14.76 -4.79 1.23
CA VAL A 57 -14.81 -5.56 2.47
C VAL A 57 -14.53 -4.70 3.71
N ASP A 58 -14.69 -3.38 3.56
CA ASP A 58 -14.44 -2.36 4.57
C ASP A 58 -13.03 -2.50 5.17
N PHE A 59 -12.03 -2.78 4.35
CA PHE A 59 -10.64 -2.80 4.82
C PHE A 59 -10.27 -1.41 5.37
N PRO A 60 -9.52 -1.32 6.47
CA PRO A 60 -9.01 -0.04 6.98
C PRO A 60 -8.09 0.60 5.94
N MET A 61 -8.61 1.57 5.19
CA MET A 61 -7.93 2.12 4.01
C MET A 61 -6.64 2.86 4.41
N GLU A 62 -6.58 3.41 5.61
CA GLU A 62 -5.39 3.99 6.22
C GLU A 62 -4.24 2.98 6.39
N LYS A 63 -4.52 1.67 6.32
CA LYS A 63 -3.53 0.58 6.32
C LYS A 63 -3.23 0.06 4.90
N ILE A 64 -3.52 0.83 3.86
CA ILE A 64 -3.14 0.50 2.48
C ILE A 64 -1.88 1.28 2.06
N MET A 65 -0.95 0.54 1.47
CA MET A 65 0.14 1.09 0.65
C MET A 65 -0.19 0.85 -0.82
N PHE A 66 -0.19 1.91 -1.62
CA PHE A 66 -0.44 1.79 -3.07
C PHE A 66 0.88 1.88 -3.83
N HIS A 67 1.40 0.71 -4.20
CA HIS A 67 2.54 0.52 -5.09
C HIS A 67 2.12 0.56 -6.57
N GLY A 68 3.10 0.44 -7.47
CA GLY A 68 2.90 0.39 -8.92
C GLY A 68 3.56 1.57 -9.61
N ASN A 69 4.34 1.28 -10.65
CA ASN A 69 5.16 2.27 -11.35
C ASN A 69 4.38 3.11 -12.39
N ASN A 70 3.09 2.80 -12.60
CA ASN A 70 2.26 3.44 -13.61
C ASN A 70 0.80 3.59 -13.16
N LYS A 71 0.57 4.24 -12.02
CA LYS A 71 -0.77 4.52 -11.51
C LYS A 71 -1.49 5.51 -12.42
N THR A 72 -2.70 5.17 -12.87
CA THR A 72 -3.49 6.09 -13.71
C THR A 72 -4.05 7.26 -12.88
N PRO A 73 -4.44 8.38 -13.53
CA PRO A 73 -5.15 9.47 -12.83
C PRO A 73 -6.41 8.99 -12.10
N GLU A 74 -7.13 8.02 -12.67
CA GLU A 74 -8.34 7.43 -12.10
C GLU A 74 -8.03 6.63 -10.83
N GLU A 75 -6.97 5.82 -10.86
CA GLU A 75 -6.50 5.07 -9.70
C GLU A 75 -6.03 6.00 -8.58
N ILE A 76 -5.29 7.05 -8.91
CA ILE A 76 -4.84 8.06 -7.94
C ILE A 76 -6.04 8.75 -7.30
N LYS A 77 -7.01 9.22 -8.10
CA LYS A 77 -8.23 9.85 -7.57
C LYS A 77 -9.00 8.90 -6.67
N MET A 78 -9.16 7.64 -7.07
CA MET A 78 -9.82 6.61 -6.27
C MET A 78 -9.13 6.43 -4.91
N ALA A 79 -7.80 6.32 -4.90
CA ALA A 79 -7.01 6.19 -3.69
C ALA A 79 -7.08 7.43 -2.77
N LEU A 80 -7.10 8.63 -3.35
CA LEU A 80 -7.32 9.88 -2.61
C LEU A 80 -8.71 9.94 -1.98
N VAL A 81 -9.77 9.58 -2.73
CA VAL A 81 -11.15 9.50 -2.21
C VAL A 81 -11.24 8.47 -1.07
N TYR A 82 -10.60 7.32 -1.23
CA TYR A 82 -10.59 6.28 -0.21
C TYR A 82 -9.69 6.57 0.98
N LYS A 83 -8.91 7.66 0.94
CA LYS A 83 -8.00 8.09 2.02
C LYS A 83 -7.03 6.97 2.42
N ILE A 84 -6.35 6.40 1.43
CA ILE A 84 -5.35 5.36 1.70
C ILE A 84 -4.21 5.87 2.58
N GLY A 85 -3.52 4.94 3.23
CA GLY A 85 -2.39 5.25 4.11
C GLY A 85 -1.25 5.96 3.39
N ARG A 86 -0.65 5.32 2.36
CA ARG A 86 0.50 5.89 1.65
C ARG A 86 0.51 5.52 0.16
N PHE A 87 0.91 6.48 -0.67
CA PHE A 87 1.33 6.20 -2.05
C PHE A 87 2.83 5.89 -2.06
N VAL A 88 3.21 4.79 -2.71
CA VAL A 88 4.63 4.51 -2.95
C VAL A 88 4.94 4.96 -4.37
N CYS A 89 5.69 6.04 -4.50
CA CYS A 89 6.02 6.68 -5.77
C CYS A 89 7.35 6.18 -6.32
N ASP A 90 7.36 5.81 -7.60
CA ASP A 90 8.55 5.28 -8.28
C ASP A 90 9.33 6.39 -9.02
N ASN A 91 8.69 7.51 -9.39
CA ASN A 91 9.34 8.56 -10.18
C ASN A 91 8.73 9.97 -9.97
N THR A 92 9.43 10.99 -10.46
CA THR A 92 9.03 12.40 -10.29
C THR A 92 7.79 12.79 -11.10
N CYS A 93 7.51 12.13 -12.23
CA CYS A 93 6.30 12.37 -13.01
C CYS A 93 5.06 11.96 -12.23
N GLU A 94 5.11 10.80 -11.58
CA GLU A 94 4.04 10.31 -10.69
C GLU A 94 3.80 11.27 -9.52
N ILE A 95 4.86 11.74 -8.85
CA ILE A 95 4.74 12.70 -7.75
C ILE A 95 4.06 13.99 -8.21
N LYS A 96 4.43 14.52 -9.38
CA LYS A 96 3.80 15.73 -9.95
C LYS A 96 2.32 15.50 -10.25
N LEU A 97 1.98 14.35 -10.84
CA LEU A 97 0.59 13.98 -11.12
C LEU A 97 -0.23 13.86 -9.83
N LEU A 98 0.27 13.12 -8.85
CA LEU A 98 -0.35 12.94 -7.54
C LEU A 98 -0.56 14.29 -6.83
N ASN A 99 0.46 15.14 -6.79
CA ASN A 99 0.37 16.45 -6.14
C ASN A 99 -0.67 17.36 -6.81
N ARG A 100 -0.72 17.36 -8.15
CA ARG A 100 -1.75 18.12 -8.90
C ARG A 100 -3.16 17.64 -8.52
N LEU A 101 -3.40 16.32 -8.58
CA LEU A 101 -4.71 15.74 -8.29
C LEU A 101 -5.13 15.92 -6.82
N ALA A 102 -4.20 15.74 -5.89
CA ALA A 102 -4.43 15.98 -4.47
C ALA A 102 -4.80 17.45 -4.19
N LYS A 103 -4.09 18.40 -4.84
CA LYS A 103 -4.39 19.84 -4.75
C LYS A 103 -5.77 20.18 -5.32
N GLU A 104 -6.12 19.64 -6.49
CA GLU A 104 -7.46 19.82 -7.10
C GLU A 104 -8.58 19.33 -6.17
N MET A 105 -8.31 18.27 -5.40
CA MET A 105 -9.26 17.68 -4.45
C MET A 105 -9.19 18.28 -3.03
N GLY A 106 -8.28 19.24 -2.79
CA GLY A 106 -8.11 19.85 -1.47
C GLY A 106 -7.61 18.89 -0.38
N VAL A 107 -6.89 17.84 -0.75
CA VAL A 107 -6.34 16.83 0.19
C VAL A 107 -4.81 16.82 0.15
N LYS A 108 -4.20 16.33 1.24
CA LYS A 108 -2.77 16.06 1.31
C LYS A 108 -2.55 14.56 1.32
N ALA A 109 -1.77 14.06 0.37
CA ALA A 109 -1.40 12.65 0.28
C ALA A 109 -0.09 12.39 1.02
N GLU A 110 -0.03 11.32 1.79
CA GLU A 110 1.21 10.80 2.36
C GLU A 110 1.90 9.90 1.33
N ILE A 111 3.21 10.10 1.15
CA ILE A 111 3.99 9.38 0.15
C ILE A 111 5.20 8.68 0.77
N LEU A 112 5.69 7.67 0.05
CA LEU A 112 7.02 7.09 0.19
C LEU A 112 7.71 7.15 -1.17
N LEU A 113 9.03 7.32 -1.17
CA LEU A 113 9.83 7.25 -2.39
C LEU A 113 10.49 5.88 -2.48
N ARG A 114 10.32 5.21 -3.61
CA ARG A 114 11.00 3.95 -3.88
C ARG A 114 12.42 4.22 -4.38
N GLY A 115 13.40 3.93 -3.55
CA GLY A 115 14.81 3.95 -3.93
C GLY A 115 15.32 2.57 -4.35
N THR A 116 16.19 2.52 -5.34
CA THR A 116 16.98 1.32 -5.68
C THR A 116 18.43 1.62 -5.30
N PRO A 117 18.97 1.01 -4.23
CA PRO A 117 20.38 1.18 -3.91
C PRO A 117 21.22 0.55 -5.02
N GLY A 118 22.20 1.30 -5.53
CA GLY A 118 23.24 0.73 -6.38
C GLY A 118 24.13 -0.16 -5.52
N VAL A 119 23.99 -1.47 -5.65
CA VAL A 119 24.89 -2.42 -4.99
C VAL A 119 26.03 -2.70 -5.97
N ASP A 120 27.17 -2.06 -5.73
CA ASP A 120 28.40 -2.43 -6.44
C ASP A 120 28.99 -3.67 -5.74
N SER A 121 28.73 -4.85 -6.31
CA SER A 121 29.31 -6.09 -5.82
C SER A 121 30.74 -6.22 -6.34
N HIS A 122 31.67 -5.44 -5.77
CA HIS A 122 33.09 -5.73 -5.91
C HIS A 122 33.38 -7.06 -5.20
N THR A 123 33.47 -8.13 -5.98
CA THR A 123 34.06 -9.41 -5.56
C THR A 123 35.31 -9.62 -6.38
#